data_AF-A0A372MB46-F1
#
_entry.id   AF-A0A372MB46-F1
#
_cell.length_a   1.000
_cell.length_b   1.000
_cell.length_c   1.000
_cell.angle_alpha   90.00
_cell.angle_beta   90.00
_cell.angle_gamma   90.00
#
_symmetry.space_group_name_H-M   'P 1'
#
loop_
_entity.id
_entity.type
_entity.pdbx_description
1 polymer ?
#
loop_
_entity_poly.entity_id
_entity_poly.type
_entity_poly.pdbx_seq_one_letter_code
_entity_poly.pdbx_strand_id
1 'polypeptide(L)'
;MDGDTLYSIGELARRTGLTVKTIRFYSDRGIVAPTDRSPAGYRRYNVDAVARLDLVRTLRELGLGLPTIRKVVDRELSLPEVAAAHADALAVQISVLRLRRAVLTAVAERGSTPEETELMHRLAQLSEDERRRLIGDFLDAVFGGLDATPAFAGAMRSMTPELPDNPEAEQVNAWVELAEMSLDPAFRAAMRQMVEDLAAEQALSDATGPHRDIAAAVRDQAGPALTAGIAPASPQADPIVAAFTAPYARLLGRPDDVDLRRRLATRLENVNDPRRERYLQLLAVVNGWPAPESLAPAFDWSVQALRVRT
;
A
#
# COMPACT_ATOMS: atom_id res chain seq x y z
N MET A 1 -44.99 25.81 26.03
CA MET A 1 -45.77 26.57 25.05
C MET A 1 -45.05 27.90 24.82
N ASP A 2 -44.04 27.92 23.94
CA ASP A 2 -43.26 29.14 23.61
C ASP A 2 -43.44 29.58 22.14
N GLY A 3 -44.40 28.98 21.43
CA GLY A 3 -44.58 29.10 19.97
C GLY A 3 -44.96 30.50 19.46
N ASP A 4 -45.42 31.40 20.34
CA ASP A 4 -45.90 32.74 19.97
C ASP A 4 -44.87 33.86 20.14
N THR A 5 -43.68 33.60 20.68
CA THR A 5 -42.69 34.66 20.87
C THR A 5 -42.01 35.02 19.55
N LEU A 6 -42.27 36.24 19.06
CA LEU A 6 -41.72 36.78 17.81
C LEU A 6 -40.50 37.70 18.04
N TYR A 7 -39.34 37.29 17.54
CA TYR A 7 -38.10 38.03 17.59
C TYR A 7 -37.92 38.95 16.38
N SER A 8 -37.43 40.16 16.63
CA SER A 8 -36.87 41.02 15.58
C SER A 8 -35.58 40.42 15.02
N ILE A 9 -35.15 40.90 13.84
CA ILE A 9 -33.90 40.43 13.22
C ILE A 9 -32.65 40.68 14.09
N GLY A 10 -32.67 41.74 14.91
CA GLY A 10 -31.57 42.06 15.83
C GLY A 10 -31.54 41.12 17.04
N GLU A 11 -32.69 40.72 17.55
CA GLU A 11 -32.77 39.70 18.61
C GLU A 11 -32.37 38.32 18.09
N LEU A 12 -32.78 37.99 16.87
CA LEU A 12 -32.40 36.74 16.21
C LEU A 12 -30.88 36.69 15.95
N ALA A 13 -30.28 37.81 15.56
CA ALA A 13 -28.82 37.94 15.42
C ALA A 13 -28.10 37.67 16.75
N ARG A 14 -28.57 38.25 17.86
CA ARG A 14 -28.00 38.00 19.19
C ARG A 14 -28.12 36.54 19.63
N ARG A 15 -29.23 35.88 19.31
CA ARG A 15 -29.48 34.48 19.71
C ARG A 15 -28.68 33.46 18.89
N THR A 16 -28.56 33.69 17.59
CA THR A 16 -27.89 32.75 16.66
C THR A 16 -26.40 33.03 16.50
N GLY A 17 -25.92 34.19 16.97
CA GLY A 17 -24.55 34.67 16.72
C GLY A 17 -24.30 35.09 15.27
N LEU A 18 -25.33 35.06 14.40
CA LEU A 18 -25.23 35.51 13.02
C LEU A 18 -25.37 37.03 12.95
N THR A 19 -24.71 37.64 11.96
CA THR A 19 -24.93 39.07 11.69
C THR A 19 -26.34 39.31 11.15
N VAL A 20 -26.91 40.49 11.43
CA VAL A 20 -28.19 40.94 10.84
C VAL A 20 -28.15 40.86 9.31
N LYS A 21 -27.00 41.16 8.70
CA LYS A 21 -26.79 41.07 7.24
C LYS A 21 -26.94 39.63 6.75
N THR A 22 -26.36 38.66 7.46
CA THR A 22 -26.45 37.23 7.13
C THR A 22 -27.90 36.73 7.23
N ILE A 23 -28.61 37.08 8.30
CA ILE A 23 -30.02 36.70 8.47
C ILE A 23 -30.89 37.34 7.39
N ARG A 24 -30.65 38.61 7.06
CA ARG A 24 -31.37 39.30 5.96
C ARG A 24 -31.15 38.58 4.64
N PHE A 25 -29.92 38.22 4.33
CA PHE A 25 -29.56 37.47 3.14
C PHE A 25 -30.24 36.08 3.08
N TYR A 26 -30.25 35.32 4.17
CA TYR A 26 -30.97 34.05 4.23
C TYR A 26 -32.47 34.22 4.08
N SER A 27 -33.03 35.29 4.65
CA SER A 27 -34.44 35.62 4.48
C SER A 27 -34.80 35.99 3.05
N ASP A 28 -33.98 36.82 2.40
CA ASP A 28 -34.19 37.23 1.00
C ASP A 28 -34.06 36.04 0.04
N ARG A 29 -33.26 35.02 0.39
CA ARG A 29 -33.14 33.77 -0.39
C ARG A 29 -34.16 32.69 -0.04
N GLY A 30 -35.12 32.99 0.84
CA GLY A 30 -36.13 32.04 1.29
C GLY A 30 -35.59 30.90 2.15
N ILE A 31 -34.33 30.99 2.61
CA ILE A 31 -33.72 29.99 3.50
C ILE A 31 -34.30 30.11 4.90
N VAL A 32 -34.66 31.32 5.35
CA VAL A 32 -35.45 31.51 6.57
C VAL A 32 -36.57 32.53 6.31
N ALA A 33 -37.79 32.05 6.11
CA ALA A 33 -38.92 32.95 5.91
C ALA A 33 -39.25 33.71 7.21
N PRO A 34 -39.57 35.01 7.16
CA PRO A 34 -40.13 35.69 8.31
C PRO A 34 -41.49 35.07 8.63
N THR A 35 -41.74 34.81 9.92
CA THR A 35 -43.04 34.30 10.41
C THR A 35 -44.12 35.37 10.26
N ASP A 36 -43.77 36.63 10.48
CA ASP A 36 -44.69 37.76 10.37
C ASP A 36 -43.93 39.08 10.11
N ARG A 37 -44.66 40.19 10.01
CA ARG A 37 -44.13 41.55 10.00
C ARG A 37 -44.81 42.39 11.07
N SER A 38 -44.04 43.26 11.72
CA SER A 38 -44.60 44.25 12.64
C SER A 38 -45.53 45.23 11.90
N PRO A 39 -46.38 46.00 12.61
CA PRO A 39 -47.18 47.07 12.01
C PRO A 39 -46.36 48.11 11.23
N ALA A 40 -45.09 48.30 11.60
CA ALA A 40 -44.13 49.16 10.90
C ALA A 40 -43.40 48.48 9.72
N GLY A 41 -43.76 47.24 9.38
CA GLY A 41 -43.24 46.48 8.23
C GLY A 41 -41.97 45.65 8.50
N TYR A 42 -41.44 45.63 9.73
CA TYR A 42 -40.20 44.92 10.06
C TYR A 42 -40.42 43.40 10.19
N ARG A 43 -39.49 42.60 9.65
CA ARG A 43 -39.52 41.12 9.73
C ARG A 43 -39.49 40.62 11.17
N ARG A 44 -40.36 39.67 11.48
CA ARG A 44 -40.48 38.96 12.77
C ARG A 44 -40.31 37.46 12.55
N TYR A 45 -39.68 36.80 13.51
CA TYR A 45 -39.29 35.39 13.42
C TYR A 45 -39.63 34.68 14.72
N ASN A 46 -40.22 33.49 14.64
CA ASN A 46 -40.48 32.65 15.81
C ASN A 46 -39.23 31.86 16.24
N VAL A 47 -39.41 30.99 17.23
CA VAL A 47 -38.33 30.12 17.74
C VAL A 47 -37.84 29.10 16.70
N ASP A 48 -38.70 28.63 15.78
CA ASP A 48 -38.30 27.69 14.73
C ASP A 48 -37.27 28.29 13.77
N ALA A 49 -37.35 29.61 13.54
CA ALA A 49 -36.34 30.33 12.76
C ALA A 49 -34.95 30.29 13.42
N VAL A 50 -34.88 30.24 14.76
CA VAL A 50 -33.60 30.07 15.49
C VAL A 50 -33.02 28.69 15.18
N ALA A 51 -33.80 27.64 15.43
CA ALA A 51 -33.37 26.25 15.18
C ALA A 51 -32.97 26.02 13.72
N ARG A 52 -33.73 26.62 12.78
CA ARG A 52 -33.44 26.56 11.35
C ARG A 52 -32.14 27.30 10.99
N LEU A 53 -31.88 28.47 11.56
CA LEU A 53 -30.64 29.20 11.34
C LEU A 53 -29.42 28.52 11.93
N ASP A 54 -29.57 27.89 13.11
CA ASP A 54 -28.49 27.10 13.72
C ASP A 54 -28.15 25.89 12.85
N LEU A 55 -29.16 25.18 12.32
CA LEU A 55 -28.94 24.09 11.36
C LEU A 55 -28.26 24.57 10.07
N VAL A 56 -28.71 25.70 9.50
CA VAL A 56 -28.06 26.30 8.31
C VAL A 56 -26.60 26.62 8.59
N ARG A 57 -26.28 27.17 9.76
CA ARG A 57 -24.90 27.48 10.17
C ARG A 57 -24.07 26.20 10.25
N THR A 58 -24.53 25.19 10.97
CA THR A 58 -23.81 23.92 11.11
C THR A 58 -23.56 23.25 9.76
N LEU A 59 -24.56 23.19 8.87
CA LEU A 59 -24.38 22.58 7.55
C LEU A 59 -23.42 23.40 6.67
N ARG A 60 -23.39 24.73 6.81
CA ARG A 60 -22.40 25.58 6.13
C ARG A 60 -20.98 25.34 6.63
N GLU A 61 -20.81 25.18 7.94
CA GLU A 61 -19.51 24.85 8.55
C GLU A 61 -19.00 23.48 8.09
N LEU A 62 -19.91 22.53 7.90
CA LEU A 62 -19.62 21.20 7.33
C LEU A 62 -19.40 21.20 5.82
N GLY A 63 -19.41 22.36 5.15
CA GLY A 63 -19.08 22.48 3.73
C GLY A 63 -20.25 22.34 2.77
N LEU A 64 -21.50 22.19 3.25
CA LEU A 64 -22.65 22.08 2.35
C LEU A 64 -22.96 23.42 1.65
N GLY A 65 -23.37 23.31 0.38
CA GLY A 65 -23.83 24.43 -0.41
C GLY A 65 -25.22 24.92 0.02
N LEU A 66 -25.46 26.25 -0.06
CA LEU A 66 -26.76 26.84 0.26
C LEU A 66 -27.97 26.23 -0.48
N PRO A 67 -27.87 25.81 -1.77
CA PRO A 67 -28.97 25.15 -2.46
C PRO A 67 -29.39 23.83 -1.78
N THR A 68 -28.42 22.99 -1.41
CA THR A 68 -28.68 21.72 -0.71
C THR A 68 -29.23 21.97 0.68
N ILE A 69 -28.64 22.92 1.42
CA ILE A 69 -29.11 23.29 2.75
C ILE A 69 -30.57 23.72 2.71
N ARG A 70 -30.96 24.54 1.72
CA ARG A 70 -32.36 24.96 1.54
C ARG A 70 -33.30 23.76 1.42
N LYS A 71 -32.98 22.81 0.54
CA LYS A 71 -33.79 21.59 0.37
C LYS A 71 -33.90 20.77 1.66
N VAL A 72 -32.83 20.68 2.44
CA VAL A 72 -32.83 19.98 3.74
C VAL A 72 -33.73 20.71 4.75
N VAL A 73 -33.61 22.03 4.89
CA VAL A 73 -34.44 22.78 5.84
C VAL A 73 -35.91 22.87 5.41
N ASP A 74 -36.18 22.78 4.10
CA ASP A 74 -37.52 22.67 3.51
C ASP A 74 -38.06 21.23 3.54
N ARG A 75 -37.29 20.27 4.07
CA ARG A 75 -37.62 18.83 4.16
C ARG A 75 -37.86 18.16 2.80
N GLU A 76 -37.36 18.75 1.73
CA GLU A 76 -37.33 18.15 0.39
C GLU A 76 -36.24 17.07 0.28
N LEU A 77 -35.21 17.16 1.12
CA LEU A 77 -34.14 16.17 1.22
C LEU A 77 -33.95 15.72 2.67
N SER A 78 -33.67 14.44 2.86
CA SER A 78 -33.32 13.86 4.16
C SER A 78 -31.93 14.31 4.59
N LEU A 79 -31.81 14.90 5.78
CA LEU A 79 -30.52 15.31 6.34
C LEU A 79 -29.54 14.13 6.46
N PRO A 80 -29.92 12.96 7.02
CA PRO A 80 -29.04 11.79 7.07
C PRO A 80 -28.49 11.36 5.69
N GLU A 81 -29.33 11.32 4.65
CA GLU A 81 -28.92 10.91 3.31
C GLU A 81 -27.94 11.91 2.69
N VAL A 82 -28.23 13.21 2.83
CA VAL A 82 -27.34 14.27 2.35
C VAL A 82 -26.01 14.25 3.09
N ALA A 83 -26.02 14.03 4.41
CA ALA A 83 -24.81 13.95 5.22
C ALA A 83 -23.95 12.73 4.83
N ALA A 84 -24.55 11.57 4.63
CA ALA A 84 -23.86 10.36 4.18
C ALA A 84 -23.20 10.57 2.80
N ALA A 85 -23.96 11.06 1.81
CA ALA A 85 -23.42 11.33 0.48
C ALA A 85 -22.28 12.37 0.50
N HIS A 86 -22.36 13.38 1.38
CA HIS A 86 -21.27 14.35 1.54
C HIS A 86 -20.05 13.75 2.22
N ALA A 87 -20.24 12.89 3.22
CA ALA A 87 -19.16 12.17 3.88
C ALA A 87 -18.42 11.24 2.90
N ASP A 88 -19.15 10.51 2.05
CA ASP A 88 -18.56 9.65 1.02
C ASP A 88 -17.73 10.48 0.01
N ALA A 89 -18.27 11.62 -0.43
CA ALA A 89 -17.54 12.53 -1.32
C ALA A 89 -16.27 13.11 -0.67
N LEU A 90 -16.31 13.40 0.63
CA LEU A 90 -15.15 13.84 1.40
C LEU A 90 -14.12 12.72 1.56
N ALA A 91 -14.55 11.48 1.77
CA ALA A 91 -13.65 10.32 1.84
C ALA A 91 -12.85 10.16 0.54
N VAL A 92 -13.50 10.30 -0.62
CA VAL A 92 -12.83 10.30 -1.92
C VAL A 92 -11.80 11.44 -2.02
N GLN A 93 -12.17 12.66 -1.62
CA GLN A 93 -11.25 13.81 -1.63
C GLN A 93 -10.05 13.60 -0.70
N ILE A 94 -10.28 13.04 0.49
CA ILE A 94 -9.21 12.72 1.46
C ILE A 94 -8.24 11.70 0.85
N SER A 95 -8.75 10.65 0.21
CA SER A 95 -7.90 9.65 -0.45
C SER A 95 -7.00 10.29 -1.52
N VAL A 96 -7.59 11.11 -2.41
CA VAL A 96 -6.83 11.85 -3.43
C VAL A 96 -5.78 12.79 -2.82
N LEU A 97 -6.11 13.50 -1.75
CA LEU A 97 -5.19 14.41 -1.08
C LEU A 97 -4.06 13.66 -0.35
N ARG A 98 -4.35 12.52 0.28
CA ARG A 98 -3.34 11.65 0.91
C ARG A 98 -2.35 11.13 -0.12
N LEU A 99 -2.85 10.67 -1.27
CA LEU A 99 -2.02 10.22 -2.38
C LEU A 99 -1.11 11.33 -2.89
N ARG A 100 -1.67 12.52 -3.19
CA ARG A 100 -0.88 13.68 -3.63
C ARG A 100 0.19 14.07 -2.62
N ARG A 101 -0.13 14.04 -1.33
CA ARG A 101 0.83 14.30 -0.26
C ARG A 101 1.96 13.27 -0.27
N ALA A 102 1.63 11.97 -0.32
CA ALA A 102 2.63 10.91 -0.35
C ALA A 102 3.59 11.06 -1.53
N VAL A 103 3.07 11.32 -2.74
CA VAL A 103 3.90 11.59 -3.93
C VAL A 103 4.82 12.79 -3.70
N LEU A 104 4.29 13.92 -3.22
CA LEU A 104 5.10 15.11 -2.97
C LEU A 104 6.17 14.88 -1.90
N THR A 105 5.87 14.11 -0.86
CA THR A 105 6.84 13.72 0.16
C THR A 105 7.94 12.86 -0.43
N ALA A 106 7.59 11.84 -1.23
CA ALA A 106 8.58 10.95 -1.85
C ALA A 106 9.51 11.70 -2.83
N VAL A 107 8.96 12.63 -3.62
CA VAL A 107 9.75 13.51 -4.51
C VAL A 107 10.70 14.39 -3.72
N ALA A 108 10.24 14.96 -2.59
CA ALA A 108 11.06 15.81 -1.73
C ALA A 108 12.21 15.04 -1.06
N GLU A 109 12.01 13.76 -0.71
CA GLU A 109 13.01 12.93 -0.05
C GLU A 109 14.09 12.40 -1.00
N ARG A 110 13.75 12.10 -2.26
CA ARG A 110 14.66 11.42 -3.21
C ARG A 110 15.46 12.35 -4.12
N GLY A 111 15.09 13.62 -4.25
CA GLY A 111 15.77 14.54 -5.18
C GLY A 111 15.66 14.09 -6.64
N SER A 112 14.51 13.53 -7.00
CA SER A 112 14.24 12.87 -8.30
C SER A 112 14.28 13.82 -9.50
N THR A 113 14.55 13.25 -10.68
CA THR A 113 14.44 13.97 -11.96
C THR A 113 12.97 14.28 -12.30
N PRO A 114 12.70 15.23 -13.23
CA PRO A 114 11.33 15.49 -13.70
C PRO A 114 10.63 14.25 -14.28
N GLU A 115 11.38 13.39 -14.99
CA GLU A 115 10.87 12.16 -15.60
C GLU A 115 10.50 11.11 -14.53
N GLU A 116 11.33 10.96 -13.51
CA GLU A 116 11.03 10.11 -12.34
C GLU A 116 9.82 10.65 -11.56
N THR A 117 9.74 11.96 -11.39
CA THR A 117 8.62 12.61 -10.70
C THR A 117 7.29 12.39 -11.45
N GLU A 118 7.30 12.46 -12.77
CA GLU A 118 6.11 12.19 -13.59
C GLU A 118 5.71 10.71 -13.53
N LEU A 119 6.70 9.79 -13.57
CA LEU A 119 6.45 8.36 -13.42
C LEU A 119 5.82 8.07 -12.05
N MET A 120 6.42 8.54 -10.96
CA MET A 120 5.88 8.37 -9.61
C MET A 120 4.46 8.92 -9.47
N HIS A 121 4.19 10.11 -10.01
CA HIS A 121 2.87 10.73 -9.98
C HIS A 121 1.82 9.91 -10.73
N ARG A 122 2.18 9.40 -11.92
CA ARG A 122 1.33 8.53 -12.73
C ARG A 122 1.05 7.23 -12.01
N LEU A 123 2.10 6.61 -11.50
CA LEU A 123 2.04 5.34 -10.82
C LEU A 123 1.20 5.39 -9.54
N ALA A 124 1.29 6.49 -8.78
CA ALA A 124 0.44 6.75 -7.63
C ALA A 124 -1.05 6.89 -8.00
N GLN A 125 -1.37 7.43 -9.18
CA GLN A 125 -2.74 7.64 -9.63
C GLN A 125 -3.40 6.45 -10.32
N LEU A 126 -2.68 5.33 -10.47
CA LEU A 126 -3.24 4.15 -11.12
C LEU A 126 -4.49 3.65 -10.37
N SER A 127 -5.56 3.44 -11.13
CA SER A 127 -6.74 2.72 -10.64
C SER A 127 -6.36 1.32 -10.15
N GLU A 128 -7.23 0.71 -9.34
CA GLU A 128 -7.02 -0.67 -8.89
C GLU A 128 -6.79 -1.65 -10.05
N ASP A 129 -7.56 -1.50 -11.13
CA ASP A 129 -7.43 -2.35 -12.32
C ASP A 129 -6.11 -2.12 -13.07
N GLU A 130 -5.59 -0.89 -13.09
CA GLU A 130 -4.29 -0.60 -13.69
C GLU A 130 -3.14 -1.11 -12.83
N ARG A 131 -3.23 -0.96 -11.50
CA ARG A 131 -2.27 -1.56 -10.56
C ARG A 131 -2.23 -3.08 -10.71
N ARG A 132 -3.40 -3.72 -10.77
CA ARG A 132 -3.53 -5.17 -10.99
C ARG A 132 -2.93 -5.61 -12.32
N ARG A 133 -3.15 -4.85 -13.40
CA ARG A 133 -2.55 -5.12 -14.72
C ARG A 133 -1.03 -4.98 -14.70
N LEU A 134 -0.49 -3.91 -14.13
CA LEU A 134 0.96 -3.68 -14.06
C LEU A 134 1.68 -4.83 -13.35
N ILE A 135 1.17 -5.23 -12.19
CA ILE A 135 1.73 -6.35 -11.44
C ILE A 135 1.48 -7.67 -12.17
N GLY A 136 0.30 -7.86 -12.76
CA GLY A 136 -0.02 -9.03 -13.57
C GLY A 136 1.00 -9.24 -14.69
N ASP A 137 1.28 -8.18 -15.47
CA ASP A 137 2.28 -8.22 -16.55
C ASP A 137 3.69 -8.57 -16.03
N PHE A 138 4.04 -8.09 -14.83
CA PHE A 138 5.30 -8.44 -14.17
C PHE A 138 5.34 -9.93 -13.75
N LEU A 139 4.29 -10.40 -13.07
CA LEU A 139 4.21 -11.79 -12.60
C LEU A 139 4.16 -12.76 -13.79
N ASP A 140 3.43 -12.43 -14.85
CA ASP A 140 3.40 -13.22 -16.08
C ASP A 140 4.77 -13.24 -16.77
N ALA A 141 5.49 -12.12 -16.78
CA ALA A 141 6.86 -12.09 -17.33
C ALA A 141 7.84 -12.96 -16.53
N VAL A 142 7.66 -13.07 -15.20
CA VAL A 142 8.54 -13.86 -14.32
C VAL A 142 8.13 -15.34 -14.30
N PHE A 143 6.85 -15.64 -14.12
CA PHE A 143 6.34 -16.99 -13.86
C PHE A 143 5.62 -17.62 -15.05
N GLY A 144 5.39 -16.89 -16.15
CA GLY A 144 4.65 -17.37 -17.31
C GLY A 144 5.15 -18.72 -17.82
N GLY A 145 4.23 -19.66 -18.02
CA GLY A 145 4.51 -21.03 -18.45
C GLY A 145 4.97 -21.99 -17.34
N LEU A 146 5.13 -21.52 -16.10
CA LEU A 146 5.47 -22.33 -14.91
C LEU A 146 4.34 -22.34 -13.86
N ASP A 147 3.31 -21.53 -14.08
CA ASP A 147 2.13 -21.31 -13.24
C ASP A 147 1.23 -22.54 -13.04
N ALA A 148 1.29 -23.52 -13.95
CA ALA A 148 0.60 -24.79 -13.79
C ALA A 148 1.10 -25.62 -12.58
N THR A 149 2.29 -25.32 -12.06
CA THR A 149 2.86 -26.00 -10.88
C THR A 149 2.31 -25.36 -9.60
N PRO A 150 1.72 -26.13 -8.66
CA PRO A 150 1.15 -25.59 -7.43
C PRO A 150 2.11 -24.72 -6.58
N ALA A 151 3.39 -25.06 -6.59
CA ALA A 151 4.44 -24.30 -5.89
C ALA A 151 4.59 -22.88 -6.47
N PHE A 152 4.70 -22.74 -7.79
CA PHE A 152 4.83 -21.44 -8.46
C PHE A 152 3.52 -20.64 -8.43
N ALA A 153 2.36 -21.30 -8.53
CA ALA A 153 1.06 -20.65 -8.32
C ALA A 153 0.93 -20.05 -6.92
N GLY A 154 1.45 -20.73 -5.88
CA GLY A 154 1.55 -20.20 -4.53
C GLY A 154 2.43 -18.97 -4.45
N ALA A 155 3.63 -19.03 -5.04
CA ALA A 155 4.56 -17.91 -5.08
C ALA A 155 3.98 -16.67 -5.77
N MET A 156 3.31 -16.83 -6.92
CA MET A 156 2.65 -15.72 -7.62
C MET A 156 1.61 -15.02 -6.74
N ARG A 157 0.76 -15.78 -6.04
CA ARG A 157 -0.23 -15.21 -5.10
C ARG A 157 0.47 -14.44 -3.99
N SER A 158 1.50 -15.02 -3.38
CA SER A 158 2.25 -14.37 -2.31
C SER A 158 3.03 -13.14 -2.76
N MET A 159 3.38 -13.02 -4.04
CA MET A 159 4.08 -11.87 -4.62
C MET A 159 3.15 -10.77 -5.13
N THR A 160 1.83 -10.98 -5.09
CA THR A 160 0.86 -9.98 -5.50
C THR A 160 0.66 -8.95 -4.37
N PRO A 161 0.93 -7.64 -4.59
CA PRO A 161 0.71 -6.61 -3.59
C PRO A 161 -0.78 -6.24 -3.49
N GLU A 162 -1.30 -6.20 -2.28
CA GLU A 162 -2.64 -5.73 -1.96
C GLU A 162 -2.55 -4.41 -1.19
N LEU A 163 -2.69 -3.30 -1.91
CA LEU A 163 -2.72 -1.97 -1.28
C LEU A 163 -4.14 -1.70 -0.74
N PRO A 164 -4.30 -1.37 0.54
CA PRO A 164 -5.61 -1.15 1.15
C PRO A 164 -6.34 0.07 0.55
N ASP A 165 -7.66 0.14 0.71
CA ASP A 165 -8.50 1.24 0.21
C ASP A 165 -8.08 2.63 0.72
N ASN A 166 -7.45 2.67 1.88
CA ASN A 166 -6.96 3.89 2.51
C ASN A 166 -5.51 3.70 2.98
N PRO A 167 -4.53 3.77 2.07
CA PRO A 167 -3.15 3.46 2.38
C PRO A 167 -2.47 4.59 3.14
N GLU A 168 -1.57 4.21 4.06
CA GLU A 168 -0.66 5.14 4.70
C GLU A 168 0.44 5.61 3.73
N ALA A 169 1.08 6.75 4.02
CA ALA A 169 2.09 7.35 3.14
C ALA A 169 3.25 6.38 2.86
N GLU A 170 3.66 5.61 3.87
CA GLU A 170 4.70 4.59 3.75
C GLU A 170 4.31 3.48 2.77
N GLN A 171 3.04 3.04 2.78
CA GLN A 171 2.53 2.01 1.87
C GLN A 171 2.45 2.51 0.43
N VAL A 172 2.09 3.79 0.23
CA VAL A 172 2.12 4.42 -1.10
C VAL A 172 3.55 4.50 -1.61
N ASN A 173 4.50 4.93 -0.79
CA ASN A 173 5.92 5.01 -1.19
C ASN A 173 6.47 3.62 -1.51
N ALA A 174 6.12 2.62 -0.70
CA ALA A 174 6.53 1.25 -0.93
C ALA A 174 5.93 0.67 -2.22
N TRP A 175 4.65 0.97 -2.49
CA TRP A 175 4.01 0.65 -3.76
C TRP A 175 4.80 1.26 -4.93
N VAL A 176 5.23 2.54 -4.81
CA VAL A 176 5.86 3.27 -5.92
C VAL A 176 7.16 2.61 -6.33
N GLU A 177 8.01 2.37 -5.34
CA GLU A 177 9.27 1.69 -5.58
C GLU A 177 9.07 0.26 -6.09
N LEU A 178 8.09 -0.48 -5.53
CA LEU A 178 7.79 -1.84 -5.97
C LEU A 178 7.37 -1.88 -7.44
N ALA A 179 6.54 -0.93 -7.86
CA ALA A 179 6.09 -0.85 -9.24
C ALA A 179 7.20 -0.38 -10.20
N GLU A 180 8.05 0.55 -9.79
CA GLU A 180 9.25 0.92 -10.56
C GLU A 180 10.16 -0.28 -10.78
N MET A 181 10.44 -1.04 -9.72
CA MET A 181 11.20 -2.31 -9.82
C MET A 181 10.48 -3.31 -10.73
N SER A 182 9.16 -3.41 -10.62
CA SER A 182 8.35 -4.28 -11.48
C SER A 182 8.38 -3.85 -12.94
N LEU A 183 8.70 -2.61 -13.27
CA LEU A 183 8.86 -2.10 -14.63
C LEU A 183 10.31 -2.21 -15.15
N ASP A 184 11.30 -2.39 -14.27
CA ASP A 184 12.72 -2.53 -14.65
C ASP A 184 12.96 -3.84 -15.44
N PRO A 185 13.38 -3.76 -16.72
CA PRO A 185 13.67 -4.93 -17.55
C PRO A 185 14.78 -5.82 -16.99
N ALA A 186 15.80 -5.23 -16.35
CA ALA A 186 16.92 -5.98 -15.80
C ALA A 186 16.51 -6.76 -14.55
N PHE A 187 15.63 -6.19 -13.72
CA PHE A 187 15.05 -6.88 -12.58
C PHE A 187 14.12 -8.02 -13.02
N ARG A 188 13.25 -7.78 -14.01
CA ARG A 188 12.40 -8.83 -14.62
C ARG A 188 13.21 -10.02 -15.11
N ALA A 189 14.28 -9.76 -15.88
CA ALA A 189 15.14 -10.81 -16.41
C ALA A 189 15.83 -11.61 -15.30
N ALA A 190 16.33 -10.93 -14.25
CA ALA A 190 16.96 -11.60 -13.12
C ALA A 190 15.99 -12.51 -12.35
N MET A 191 14.78 -12.01 -12.05
CA MET A 191 13.73 -12.79 -11.40
C MET A 191 13.29 -13.98 -12.26
N ARG A 192 13.14 -13.78 -13.58
CA ARG A 192 12.80 -14.86 -14.51
C ARG A 192 13.85 -15.97 -14.51
N GLN A 193 15.13 -15.61 -14.65
CA GLN A 193 16.24 -16.57 -14.63
C GLN A 193 16.25 -17.37 -13.33
N MET A 194 16.03 -16.72 -12.19
CA MET A 194 15.97 -17.38 -10.90
C MET A 194 14.84 -18.42 -10.83
N VAL A 195 13.65 -18.07 -11.32
CA VAL A 195 12.50 -18.99 -11.33
C VAL A 195 12.72 -20.17 -12.28
N GLU A 196 13.31 -19.94 -13.45
CA GLU A 196 13.69 -21.00 -14.39
C GLU A 196 14.74 -21.94 -13.79
N ASP A 197 15.73 -21.40 -13.08
CA ASP A 197 16.76 -22.17 -12.37
C ASP A 197 16.17 -23.02 -11.24
N LEU A 198 15.11 -22.56 -10.57
CA LEU A 198 14.38 -23.33 -9.56
C LEU A 198 13.52 -24.42 -10.20
N ALA A 199 12.84 -24.10 -11.30
CA ALA A 199 12.00 -25.06 -12.03
C ALA A 199 12.83 -26.21 -12.61
N ALA A 200 14.02 -25.92 -13.16
CA ALA A 200 14.94 -26.93 -13.66
C ALA A 200 15.38 -27.91 -12.56
N GLU A 201 15.60 -27.42 -11.34
CA GLU A 201 15.95 -28.26 -10.19
C GLU A 201 14.80 -29.09 -9.69
N GLN A 202 13.59 -28.53 -9.66
CA GLN A 202 12.42 -29.29 -9.26
C GLN A 202 12.17 -30.44 -10.24
N ALA A 203 12.33 -30.21 -11.54
CA ALA A 203 12.25 -31.26 -12.55
C ALA A 203 13.33 -32.35 -12.35
N LEU A 204 14.56 -31.96 -11.98
CA LEU A 204 15.61 -32.90 -11.60
C LEU A 204 15.23 -33.71 -10.35
N SER A 205 14.64 -33.05 -9.34
CA SER A 205 14.17 -33.70 -8.11
C SER A 205 13.03 -34.69 -8.39
N ASP A 206 12.01 -34.31 -9.16
CA ASP A 206 10.91 -35.21 -9.50
C ASP A 206 11.40 -36.48 -10.22
N ALA A 207 12.49 -36.37 -11.00
CA ALA A 207 13.13 -37.49 -11.67
C ALA A 207 14.04 -38.36 -10.76
N THR A 208 14.56 -37.82 -9.65
CA THR A 208 15.59 -38.47 -8.81
C THR A 208 15.20 -38.70 -7.34
N GLY A 209 14.02 -38.21 -6.92
CA GLY A 209 13.49 -38.26 -5.55
C GLY A 209 13.42 -36.87 -4.88
N PRO A 210 12.70 -36.73 -3.75
CA PRO A 210 12.50 -35.43 -3.10
C PRO A 210 13.84 -34.84 -2.58
N HIS A 211 14.21 -33.68 -3.11
CA HIS A 211 15.37 -32.87 -2.69
C HIS A 211 14.89 -31.56 -2.03
N ARG A 212 15.67 -31.07 -1.06
CA ARG A 212 15.38 -29.83 -0.32
C ARG A 212 15.79 -28.63 -1.17
N ASP A 213 14.91 -27.64 -1.31
CA ASP A 213 15.22 -26.33 -1.90
C ASP A 213 16.49 -25.75 -1.27
N ILE A 214 17.42 -25.27 -2.08
CA ILE A 214 18.71 -24.73 -1.64
C ILE A 214 18.54 -23.52 -0.72
N ALA A 215 17.53 -22.68 -0.96
CA ALA A 215 17.24 -21.53 -0.11
C ALA A 215 16.75 -21.99 1.28
N ALA A 216 15.92 -23.04 1.32
CA ALA A 216 15.50 -23.68 2.56
C ALA A 216 16.66 -24.38 3.27
N ALA A 217 17.50 -25.10 2.54
CA ALA A 217 18.68 -25.77 3.10
C ALA A 217 19.67 -24.76 3.71
N VAL A 218 19.94 -23.64 3.03
CA VAL A 218 20.78 -22.56 3.55
C VAL A 218 20.16 -21.93 4.80
N ARG A 219 18.87 -21.59 4.78
CA ARG A 219 18.17 -21.05 5.97
C ARG A 219 18.33 -21.98 7.18
N ASP A 220 18.05 -23.26 6.97
CA ASP A 220 17.96 -24.24 8.05
C ASP A 220 19.32 -24.73 8.55
N GLN A 221 20.41 -24.46 7.83
CA GLN A 221 21.78 -24.84 8.22
C GLN A 221 22.64 -23.64 8.62
N ALA A 222 22.62 -22.55 7.83
CA ALA A 222 23.42 -21.36 8.07
C ALA A 222 22.81 -20.42 9.13
N GLY A 223 21.48 -20.39 9.27
CA GLY A 223 20.80 -19.59 10.30
C GLY A 223 21.29 -19.90 11.72
N PRO A 224 21.21 -21.17 12.18
CA PRO A 224 21.75 -21.57 13.48
C PRO A 224 23.26 -21.31 13.64
N ALA A 225 24.03 -21.48 12.56
CA ALA A 225 25.47 -21.24 12.55
C ALA A 225 25.81 -19.76 12.85
N LEU A 226 25.04 -18.85 12.24
CA LEU A 226 25.14 -17.42 12.47
C LEU A 226 24.75 -17.04 13.89
N THR A 227 23.65 -17.58 14.42
CA THR A 227 23.23 -17.34 15.80
C THR A 227 24.29 -17.82 16.80
N ALA A 228 24.97 -18.92 16.49
CA ALA A 228 26.06 -19.46 17.30
C ALA A 228 27.41 -18.72 17.12
N GLY A 229 27.49 -17.73 16.22
CA GLY A 229 28.71 -16.97 15.96
C GLY A 229 29.81 -17.77 15.25
N ILE A 230 29.46 -18.83 14.52
CA ILE A 230 30.44 -19.66 13.81
C ILE A 230 30.98 -18.89 12.61
N ALA A 231 32.29 -18.64 12.58
CA ALA A 231 32.92 -17.98 11.44
C ALA A 231 32.90 -18.89 10.19
N PRO A 232 32.55 -18.39 9.00
CA PRO A 232 32.42 -19.20 7.78
C PRO A 232 33.74 -19.85 7.35
N ALA A 233 34.88 -19.25 7.68
CA ALA A 233 36.21 -19.81 7.42
C ALA A 233 36.69 -20.81 8.49
N SER A 234 35.97 -20.96 9.61
CA SER A 234 36.34 -21.86 10.71
C SER A 234 36.15 -23.33 10.30
N PRO A 235 36.98 -24.28 10.80
CA PRO A 235 36.73 -25.71 10.67
C PRO A 235 35.37 -26.15 11.22
N GLN A 236 34.79 -25.39 12.16
CA GLN A 236 33.44 -25.64 12.69
C GLN A 236 32.33 -25.49 11.63
N ALA A 237 32.60 -24.81 10.51
CA ALA A 237 31.67 -24.70 9.39
C ALA A 237 31.71 -25.91 8.44
N ASP A 238 32.71 -26.80 8.52
CA ASP A 238 32.84 -27.98 7.66
C ASP A 238 31.61 -28.91 7.68
N PRO A 239 31.08 -29.33 8.85
CA PRO A 239 29.89 -30.19 8.87
C PRO A 239 28.64 -29.48 8.35
N ILE A 240 28.58 -28.15 8.48
CA ILE A 240 27.44 -27.33 8.03
C ILE A 240 27.45 -27.23 6.51
N VAL A 241 28.63 -26.97 5.92
CA VAL A 241 28.83 -26.96 4.46
C VAL A 241 28.48 -28.33 3.87
N ALA A 242 28.99 -29.41 4.46
CA ALA A 242 28.69 -30.77 4.00
C ALA A 242 27.18 -31.08 4.05
N ALA A 243 26.45 -30.55 5.05
CA ALA A 243 25.02 -30.81 5.20
C ALA A 243 24.17 -30.23 4.07
N PHE A 244 24.55 -29.09 3.48
CA PHE A 244 23.83 -28.52 2.34
C PHE A 244 24.45 -28.85 0.97
N THR A 245 25.73 -29.25 0.87
CA THR A 245 26.32 -29.74 -0.39
C THR A 245 25.95 -31.20 -0.70
N ALA A 246 25.84 -32.07 0.32
CA ALA A 246 25.59 -33.50 0.12
C ALA A 246 24.27 -33.86 -0.61
N PRO A 247 23.13 -33.16 -0.40
CA PRO A 247 21.93 -33.36 -1.20
C PRO A 247 22.16 -33.04 -2.69
N TYR A 248 22.94 -32.01 -2.99
CA TYR A 248 23.25 -31.58 -4.36
C TYR A 248 24.25 -32.48 -5.07
N ALA A 249 25.27 -32.94 -4.35
CA ALA A 249 26.21 -33.95 -4.83
C ALA A 249 25.45 -35.21 -5.30
N ARG A 250 24.48 -35.66 -4.49
CA ARG A 250 23.59 -36.78 -4.83
C ARG A 250 22.70 -36.48 -6.04
N LEU A 251 22.06 -35.31 -6.07
CA LEU A 251 21.18 -34.88 -7.16
C LEU A 251 21.91 -34.90 -8.52
N LEU A 252 23.14 -34.38 -8.54
CA LEU A 252 23.92 -34.27 -9.77
C LEU A 252 24.73 -35.53 -10.08
N GLY A 253 24.65 -36.57 -9.25
CA GLY A 253 25.43 -37.81 -9.40
C GLY A 253 26.95 -37.56 -9.36
N ARG A 254 27.39 -36.55 -8.61
CA ARG A 254 28.79 -36.09 -8.56
C ARG A 254 29.31 -36.05 -7.12
N PRO A 255 30.63 -36.20 -6.92
CA PRO A 255 31.22 -36.01 -5.60
C PRO A 255 31.09 -34.54 -5.16
N ASP A 256 31.07 -34.30 -3.85
CA ASP A 256 31.22 -32.96 -3.27
C ASP A 256 32.66 -32.47 -3.47
N ASP A 257 32.93 -31.99 -4.69
CA ASP A 257 34.23 -31.49 -5.14
C ASP A 257 34.27 -29.96 -5.24
N VAL A 258 35.46 -29.42 -5.50
CA VAL A 258 35.70 -27.99 -5.66
C VAL A 258 34.82 -27.37 -6.76
N ASP A 259 34.53 -28.10 -7.83
CA ASP A 259 33.71 -27.60 -8.93
C ASP A 259 32.24 -27.52 -8.53
N LEU A 260 31.70 -28.52 -7.80
CA LEU A 260 30.37 -28.48 -7.24
C LEU A 260 30.20 -27.28 -6.28
N ARG A 261 31.15 -27.10 -5.36
CA ARG A 261 31.11 -26.01 -4.38
C ARG A 261 31.20 -24.63 -5.02
N ARG A 262 32.00 -24.47 -6.08
CA ARG A 262 32.07 -23.22 -6.85
C ARG A 262 30.74 -22.92 -7.56
N ARG A 263 30.12 -23.93 -8.19
CA ARG A 263 28.81 -23.79 -8.83
C ARG A 263 27.72 -23.42 -7.80
N LEU A 264 27.71 -24.07 -6.65
CA LEU A 264 26.79 -23.76 -5.57
C LEU A 264 26.99 -22.33 -5.03
N ALA A 265 28.23 -21.87 -4.88
CA ALA A 265 28.50 -20.50 -4.44
C ALA A 265 27.95 -19.47 -5.43
N THR A 266 28.24 -19.62 -6.73
CA THR A 266 27.69 -18.74 -7.79
C THR A 266 26.16 -18.78 -7.82
N ARG A 267 25.57 -19.97 -7.62
CA ARG A 267 24.11 -20.10 -7.52
C ARG A 267 23.53 -19.33 -6.34
N LEU A 268 24.12 -19.48 -5.14
CA LEU A 268 23.66 -18.79 -3.94
C LEU A 268 23.78 -17.26 -4.08
N GLU A 269 24.82 -16.77 -4.75
CA GLU A 269 24.95 -15.34 -5.07
C GLU A 269 23.83 -14.85 -5.99
N ASN A 270 23.47 -15.64 -7.01
CA ASN A 270 22.37 -15.29 -7.90
C ASN A 270 21.00 -15.30 -7.18
N VAL A 271 20.81 -16.22 -6.23
CA VAL A 271 19.59 -16.29 -5.40
C VAL A 271 19.53 -15.14 -4.38
N ASN A 272 20.69 -14.66 -3.92
CA ASN A 272 20.84 -13.54 -2.98
C ASN A 272 20.86 -12.16 -3.67
N ASP A 273 20.00 -11.93 -4.67
CA ASP A 273 19.87 -10.60 -5.31
C ASP A 273 19.29 -9.58 -4.30
N PRO A 274 20.03 -8.51 -3.94
CA PRO A 274 19.53 -7.48 -3.00
C PRO A 274 18.25 -6.80 -3.47
N ARG A 275 18.01 -6.72 -4.79
CA ARG A 275 16.77 -6.17 -5.34
C ARG A 275 15.58 -7.08 -5.05
N ARG A 276 15.77 -8.41 -5.05
CA ARG A 276 14.69 -9.33 -4.68
C ARG A 276 14.32 -9.17 -3.20
N GLU A 277 15.32 -9.05 -2.34
CA GLU A 277 15.07 -8.79 -0.92
C GLU A 277 14.32 -7.47 -0.71
N ARG A 278 14.77 -6.41 -1.38
CA ARG A 278 14.08 -5.12 -1.35
C ARG A 278 12.63 -5.23 -1.82
N TYR A 279 12.37 -5.96 -2.89
CA TYR A 279 11.00 -6.21 -3.39
C TYR A 279 10.12 -6.86 -2.32
N LEU A 280 10.62 -7.90 -1.63
CA LEU A 280 9.87 -8.58 -0.58
C LEU A 280 9.62 -7.70 0.65
N GLN A 281 10.56 -6.83 1.01
CA GLN A 281 10.37 -5.83 2.07
C GLN A 281 9.26 -4.83 1.70
N LEU A 282 9.30 -4.29 0.48
CA LEU A 282 8.29 -3.36 -0.02
C LEU A 282 6.91 -4.02 -0.05
N LEU A 283 6.87 -5.28 -0.49
CA LEU A 283 5.64 -6.08 -0.51
C LEU A 283 5.06 -6.23 0.90
N ALA A 284 5.89 -6.52 1.91
CA ALA A 284 5.43 -6.60 3.28
C ALA A 284 4.85 -5.27 3.78
N VAL A 285 5.50 -4.14 3.47
CA VAL A 285 4.99 -2.80 3.83
C VAL A 285 3.65 -2.53 3.15
N VAL A 286 3.53 -2.77 1.83
CA VAL A 286 2.30 -2.54 1.07
C VAL A 286 1.13 -3.33 1.66
N ASN A 287 1.34 -4.60 1.99
CA ASN A 287 0.30 -5.48 2.54
C ASN A 287 0.10 -5.35 4.07
N GLY A 288 0.93 -4.57 4.76
CA GLY A 288 0.90 -4.47 6.23
C GLY A 288 1.34 -5.76 6.94
N TRP A 289 2.16 -6.59 6.29
CA TRP A 289 2.74 -7.80 6.87
C TRP A 289 3.93 -7.47 7.78
N PRO A 290 4.28 -8.35 8.73
CA PRO A 290 5.55 -8.23 9.43
C PRO A 290 6.70 -8.27 8.43
N ALA A 291 7.74 -7.47 8.71
CA ALA A 291 8.94 -7.44 7.86
C ALA A 291 9.53 -8.85 7.72
N PRO A 292 9.82 -9.31 6.50
CA PRO A 292 10.40 -10.64 6.31
C PRO A 292 11.77 -10.69 6.95
N GLU A 293 12.09 -11.82 7.57
CA GLU A 293 13.43 -12.07 8.11
C GLU A 293 14.43 -12.11 6.94
N SER A 294 15.48 -11.30 7.03
CA SER A 294 16.52 -11.24 6.01
C SER A 294 17.29 -12.57 5.98
N LEU A 295 17.30 -13.21 4.82
CA LEU A 295 18.13 -14.39 4.58
C LEU A 295 19.52 -14.02 4.03
N ALA A 296 19.76 -12.75 3.70
CA ALA A 296 21.02 -12.30 3.12
C ALA A 296 22.24 -12.67 3.98
N PRO A 297 22.23 -12.51 5.32
CA PRO A 297 23.34 -12.95 6.16
C PRO A 297 23.63 -14.44 6.03
N ALA A 298 22.59 -15.28 5.95
CA ALA A 298 22.72 -16.73 5.81
C ALA A 298 23.26 -17.14 4.44
N PHE A 299 22.83 -16.44 3.38
CA PHE A 299 23.38 -16.62 2.04
C PHE A 299 24.84 -16.18 1.95
N ASP A 300 25.18 -14.98 2.45
CA ASP A 300 26.54 -14.46 2.45
C ASP A 300 27.50 -15.36 3.23
N TRP A 301 27.06 -15.82 4.41
CA TRP A 301 27.81 -16.78 5.20
C TRP A 301 28.08 -18.08 4.43
N SER A 302 27.07 -18.60 3.74
CA SER A 302 27.16 -19.84 2.98
C SER A 302 28.06 -19.70 1.75
N VAL A 303 27.95 -18.58 1.02
CA VAL A 303 28.83 -18.23 -0.12
C VAL A 303 30.28 -18.14 0.34
N GLN A 304 30.54 -17.45 1.45
CA GLN A 304 31.88 -17.32 2.01
C GLN A 304 32.43 -18.68 2.47
N ALA A 305 31.61 -19.48 3.17
CA ALA A 305 32.02 -20.80 3.65
C ALA A 305 32.35 -21.76 2.51
N LEU A 306 31.61 -21.70 1.39
CA LEU A 306 31.91 -22.47 0.18
C LEU A 306 33.20 -22.00 -0.48
N ARG A 307 33.39 -20.68 -0.68
CA ARG A 307 34.57 -20.11 -1.35
C ARG A 307 35.88 -20.39 -0.64
N VAL A 308 35.89 -20.41 0.69
CA VAL A 308 37.09 -20.77 1.46
C VAL A 308 37.52 -22.24 1.23
N ARG A 309 36.60 -23.07 0.74
CA ARG A 309 36.77 -24.52 0.55
C ARG A 309 36.78 -24.96 -0.92
N THR A 310 36.98 -24.00 -1.83
CA THR A 310 37.16 -24.19 -3.28
C THR A 310 38.54 -23.74 -3.71
#